data_AF-A0A1Y4T2Z4-F1
#
_entry.id   AF-A0A1Y4T2Z4-F1
#
_cell.length_a   1.000
_cell.length_b   1.000
_cell.length_c   1.000
_cell.angle_alpha   90.00
_cell.angle_beta   90.00
_cell.angle_gamma   90.00
#
_symmetry.space_group_name_H-M   'P 1'
#
loop_
_entity.id
_entity.type
_entity.pdbx_description
1 polymer ?
#
loop_
_entity_poly.entity_id
_entity_poly.type
_entity_poly.pdbx_seq_one_letter_code
_entity_poly.pdbx_strand_id
1 'polypeptide(L)'
;MEKIDLNAYLANNEYPGRGIAVAMAPDGRQMFIGYFIMGRSANSRNRVFDPLPERGGICTMAADPAKLEDPSLIIYNPVLTLGSTHIVTNGDQTDTIYDGMCRGQSFADALRTRTFEPDGPNWTPRISAVVYADGSYQMSILKSADGNGDSVQRYFFDYPQPVAGEGHFISTYKCNGNPIPSFEGEPLRFACPRTVGDFAKGLWENLNPDNKVSLFARVIDLESGESGDLIYNKYEAVDSSMDDPEEPALLPEEME
;
A
#
# COMPACT_ATOMS: atom_id res chain seq x y z
N MET A 1 16.61 -12.48 14.53
CA MET A 1 17.04 -11.60 13.43
C MET A 1 17.48 -10.25 14.00
N GLU A 2 18.56 -9.65 13.52
CA GLU A 2 19.02 -8.33 13.98
C GLU A 2 18.03 -7.23 13.54
N LYS A 3 17.87 -6.16 14.32
CA LYS A 3 17.03 -5.02 13.89
C LYS A 3 17.78 -4.28 12.79
N ILE A 4 17.12 -4.06 11.65
CA ILE A 4 17.67 -3.25 10.58
C ILE A 4 17.36 -1.77 10.82
N ASP A 5 18.19 -0.91 10.24
CA ASP A 5 17.80 0.47 9.96
C ASP A 5 16.96 0.47 8.68
N LEU A 6 15.65 0.66 8.82
CA LEU A 6 14.72 0.64 7.68
C LEU A 6 14.99 1.79 6.70
N ASN A 7 15.37 2.97 7.20
CA ASN A 7 15.67 4.12 6.36
C ASN A 7 16.93 3.84 5.53
N ALA A 8 17.99 3.32 6.15
CA ALA A 8 19.19 2.92 5.42
C ALA A 8 18.92 1.77 4.43
N TYR A 9 18.08 0.81 4.79
CA TYR A 9 17.67 -0.27 3.89
C TYR A 9 16.97 0.29 2.64
N LEU A 10 16.02 1.21 2.80
CA LEU A 10 15.30 1.83 1.68
C LEU A 10 16.22 2.73 0.85
N ALA A 11 17.09 3.52 1.48
CA ALA A 11 18.02 4.40 0.79
C ALA A 11 19.01 3.65 -0.11
N ASN A 12 19.40 2.43 0.31
CA ASN A 12 20.30 1.56 -0.45
C ASN A 12 19.55 0.59 -1.38
N ASN A 13 18.23 0.67 -1.48
CA ASN A 13 17.43 -0.19 -2.34
C ASN A 13 16.74 0.63 -3.44
N GLU A 14 17.27 0.53 -4.66
CA GLU A 14 16.78 1.28 -5.82
C GLU A 14 15.29 1.01 -6.11
N TYR A 15 14.84 -0.24 -5.91
CA TYR A 15 13.48 -0.64 -6.26
C TYR A 15 12.94 -1.83 -5.43
N PRO A 16 12.46 -1.60 -4.20
CA PRO A 16 11.67 -2.57 -3.45
C PRO A 16 10.23 -2.74 -4.00
N GLY A 17 9.79 -1.86 -4.90
CA GLY A 17 8.43 -1.85 -5.45
C GLY A 17 7.43 -1.21 -4.49
N ARG A 18 6.45 -2.00 -4.00
CA ARG A 18 5.50 -1.54 -2.98
C ARG A 18 5.95 -2.06 -1.62
N GLY A 19 5.76 -1.28 -0.57
CA GLY A 19 6.18 -1.65 0.78
C GLY A 19 5.12 -1.39 1.83
N ILE A 20 5.00 -2.29 2.81
CA ILE A 20 4.17 -2.16 3.99
C ILE A 20 5.06 -2.25 5.23
N ALA A 21 4.94 -1.28 6.12
CA ALA A 21 5.54 -1.28 7.45
C ALA A 21 4.44 -1.18 8.51
N VAL A 22 4.48 -2.04 9.53
CA VAL A 22 3.58 -1.96 10.70
C VAL A 22 4.44 -1.94 11.95
N ALA A 23 4.17 -1.02 12.87
CA ALA A 23 4.98 -0.85 14.07
C ALA A 23 4.15 -0.42 15.27
N MET A 24 4.58 -0.82 16.47
CA MET A 24 4.07 -0.26 17.71
C MET A 24 5.00 0.88 18.15
N ALA A 25 4.42 2.03 18.47
CA ALA A 25 5.15 3.18 18.97
C ALA A 25 5.94 2.82 20.25
N PRO A 26 7.07 3.49 20.54
CA PRO A 26 7.88 3.21 21.73
C PRO A 26 7.14 3.34 23.07
N ASP A 27 6.04 4.09 23.13
CA ASP A 27 5.22 4.22 24.33
C ASP A 27 4.16 3.12 24.48
N GLY A 28 4.02 2.24 23.49
CA GLY A 28 3.07 1.13 23.49
C GLY A 28 1.60 1.53 23.34
N ARG A 29 1.31 2.81 23.09
CA ARG A 29 -0.08 3.32 23.03
C ARG A 29 -0.61 3.47 21.62
N GLN A 30 0.27 3.46 20.63
CA GLN A 30 -0.08 3.75 19.24
C GLN A 30 0.47 2.71 18.29
N MET A 31 -0.28 2.43 17.23
CA MET A 31 0.19 1.66 16.08
C MET A 31 0.43 2.59 14.91
N PHE A 32 1.53 2.36 14.19
CA PHE A 32 1.85 3.05 12.94
C PHE A 32 1.75 2.06 11.77
N ILE A 33 1.09 2.49 10.70
CA ILE A 33 1.04 1.79 9.41
C ILE A 33 1.71 2.70 8.38
N GLY A 34 2.64 2.17 7.60
CA GLY A 34 3.24 2.84 6.45
C GLY A 34 3.00 2.01 5.21
N TYR A 35 2.52 2.64 4.13
CA TYR A 35 2.38 2.02 2.83
C TYR A 35 2.94 2.94 1.74
N PHE A 36 3.77 2.42 0.85
CA PHE A 36 4.28 3.22 -0.26
C PHE A 36 4.25 2.47 -1.58
N ILE A 37 4.27 3.27 -2.64
CA ILE A 37 4.36 2.82 -4.02
C ILE A 37 5.60 3.40 -4.68
N MET A 38 6.34 2.51 -5.36
CA MET A 38 7.34 2.88 -6.34
C MET A 38 7.00 2.29 -7.72
N GLY A 39 7.25 3.04 -8.78
CA GLY A 39 6.99 2.66 -10.17
C GLY A 39 8.23 2.79 -11.06
N ARG A 40 8.37 1.90 -12.05
CA ARG A 40 9.44 1.92 -13.07
C ARG A 40 8.96 2.42 -14.43
N SER A 41 7.73 2.09 -14.82
CA SER A 41 7.12 2.54 -16.07
C SER A 41 6.31 3.81 -15.88
N ALA A 42 6.02 4.52 -16.98
CA ALA A 42 5.13 5.67 -16.97
C ALA A 42 3.76 5.32 -16.37
N ASN A 43 3.13 4.23 -16.82
CA ASN A 43 1.83 3.78 -16.30
C ASN A 43 1.89 3.47 -14.79
N SER A 44 2.93 2.76 -14.32
CA SER A 44 3.06 2.41 -12.89
C SER A 44 3.29 3.62 -11.97
N ARG A 45 3.81 4.72 -12.53
CA ARG A 45 4.04 6.00 -11.85
C ARG A 45 2.83 6.93 -11.93
N ASN A 46 1.93 6.72 -12.89
CA ASN A 46 0.78 7.57 -13.15
C ASN A 46 -0.36 7.36 -12.14
N ARG A 47 -0.06 7.51 -10.84
CA ARG A 47 -1.07 7.39 -9.80
C ARG A 47 -0.76 8.22 -8.57
N VAL A 48 -1.81 8.58 -7.85
CA VAL A 48 -1.80 9.28 -6.57
C VAL A 48 -2.70 8.55 -5.59
N PHE A 49 -2.47 8.76 -4.29
CA PHE A 49 -3.45 8.38 -3.27
C PHE A 49 -4.48 9.47 -3.09
N ASP A 50 -5.74 9.06 -3.05
CA ASP A 50 -6.88 9.90 -2.73
C ASP A 50 -7.56 9.40 -1.46
N PRO A 51 -7.92 10.29 -0.51
CA PRO A 51 -8.69 9.91 0.66
C PRO A 51 -10.02 9.28 0.30
N LEU A 52 -10.38 8.21 1.01
CA LEU A 52 -11.68 7.53 0.91
C LEU A 52 -12.34 7.44 2.29
N PRO A 53 -12.80 8.58 2.87
CA PRO A 53 -13.24 8.65 4.27
C PRO A 53 -14.40 7.71 4.60
N GLU A 54 -15.32 7.52 3.67
CA GLU A 54 -16.50 6.66 3.82
C GLU A 54 -16.16 5.17 3.94
N ARG A 55 -14.96 4.76 3.50
CA ARG A 55 -14.43 3.41 3.73
C ARG A 55 -13.25 3.38 4.70
N GLY A 56 -12.98 4.52 5.36
CA GLY A 56 -11.91 4.67 6.35
C GLY A 56 -10.51 4.44 5.80
N GLY A 57 -10.23 4.81 4.55
CA GLY A 57 -8.98 4.48 3.89
C GLY A 57 -8.62 5.39 2.74
N ILE A 58 -7.98 4.82 1.72
CA ILE A 58 -7.54 5.53 0.51
C ILE A 58 -7.80 4.66 -0.73
N CYS A 59 -7.92 5.30 -1.88
CA CYS A 59 -7.83 4.64 -3.18
C CYS A 59 -6.63 5.19 -3.96
N THR A 60 -6.20 4.46 -4.98
CA THR A 60 -5.28 4.98 -6.00
C THR A 60 -6.10 5.51 -7.17
N MET A 61 -5.82 6.74 -7.59
CA MET A 61 -6.37 7.34 -8.81
C MET A 61 -5.26 7.61 -9.81
N ALA A 62 -5.59 7.70 -11.10
CA ALA A 62 -4.62 8.13 -12.10
C ALA A 62 -4.19 9.58 -11.81
N ALA A 63 -2.89 9.86 -11.90
CA ALA A 63 -2.43 11.26 -11.77
C ALA A 63 -2.85 12.07 -13.02
N ASP A 64 -2.76 11.45 -14.19
CA ASP A 64 -3.23 11.99 -15.46
C ASP A 64 -4.06 10.91 -16.17
N PRO A 65 -5.40 11.03 -16.21
CA PRO A 65 -6.26 10.05 -16.87
C PRO A 65 -5.92 9.81 -18.34
N ALA A 66 -5.37 10.80 -19.07
CA ALA A 66 -5.01 10.66 -20.48
C ALA A 66 -3.77 9.78 -20.70
N LYS A 67 -2.96 9.57 -19.65
CA LYS A 67 -1.78 8.68 -19.66
C LYS A 67 -2.06 7.31 -19.05
N LEU A 68 -3.31 7.02 -18.70
CA LEU A 68 -3.70 5.74 -18.11
C LEU A 68 -3.74 4.67 -19.20
N GLU A 69 -2.92 3.62 -19.02
CA GLU A 69 -2.96 2.44 -19.87
C GLU A 69 -3.87 1.38 -19.21
N ASP A 70 -3.33 0.23 -18.83
CA ASP A 70 -4.08 -0.79 -18.08
C ASP A 70 -4.26 -0.36 -16.60
N PRO A 71 -5.50 -0.13 -16.12
CA PRO A 71 -5.76 0.28 -14.75
C PRO A 71 -5.77 -0.88 -13.76
N SER A 72 -5.84 -2.14 -14.21
CA SER A 72 -6.21 -3.30 -13.39
C SER A 72 -5.27 -3.58 -12.21
N LEU A 73 -3.99 -3.20 -12.33
CA LEU A 73 -2.96 -3.37 -11.28
C LEU A 73 -2.54 -2.05 -10.62
N ILE A 74 -3.12 -0.92 -11.03
CA ILE A 74 -2.74 0.41 -10.54
C ILE A 74 -3.86 1.21 -9.91
N ILE A 75 -5.13 0.85 -10.15
CA ILE A 75 -6.33 1.43 -9.54
C ILE A 75 -7.00 0.40 -8.61
N TYR A 76 -6.85 0.58 -7.30
CA TYR A 76 -7.43 -0.25 -6.24
C TYR A 76 -7.55 0.58 -4.95
N ASN A 77 -8.03 -0.04 -3.86
CA ASN A 77 -8.08 0.56 -2.53
C ASN A 77 -6.89 0.05 -1.70
N PRO A 78 -5.78 0.78 -1.52
CA PRO A 78 -4.66 0.25 -0.75
C PRO A 78 -4.96 0.11 0.73
N VAL A 79 -5.86 0.93 1.27
CA VAL A 79 -6.24 0.94 2.68
C VAL A 79 -7.74 0.95 2.80
N LEU A 80 -8.29 0.11 3.68
CA LEU A 80 -9.70 0.12 4.10
C LEU A 80 -9.78 -0.13 5.59
N THR A 81 -10.85 0.34 6.24
CA THR A 81 -11.11 0.05 7.65
C THR A 81 -12.45 -0.66 7.82
N LEU A 82 -12.43 -1.82 8.49
CA LEU A 82 -13.61 -2.58 8.88
C LEU A 82 -13.77 -2.51 10.39
N GLY A 83 -14.70 -1.68 10.88
CA GLY A 83 -14.83 -1.41 12.31
C GLY A 83 -13.53 -0.79 12.85
N SER A 84 -12.84 -1.52 13.71
CA SER A 84 -11.52 -1.16 14.28
C SER A 84 -10.36 -1.96 13.67
N THR A 85 -10.60 -2.72 12.60
CA THR A 85 -9.56 -3.44 11.86
C THR A 85 -9.13 -2.63 10.65
N HIS A 86 -7.84 -2.38 10.53
CA HIS A 86 -7.25 -1.65 9.40
C HIS A 86 -6.57 -2.63 8.45
N ILE A 87 -6.95 -2.60 7.18
CA ILE A 87 -6.44 -3.48 6.13
C ILE A 87 -5.56 -2.65 5.20
N VAL A 88 -4.36 -3.11 4.90
CA VAL A 88 -3.43 -2.44 3.98
C VAL A 88 -2.82 -3.45 3.01
N THR A 89 -2.87 -3.19 1.71
CA THR A 89 -2.35 -4.10 0.68
C THR A 89 -1.81 -3.35 -0.54
N ASN A 90 -1.09 -4.07 -1.42
CA ASN A 90 -0.58 -3.51 -2.67
C ASN A 90 -1.46 -3.73 -3.90
N GLY A 91 -2.73 -4.15 -3.75
CA GLY A 91 -3.62 -4.40 -4.87
C GLY A 91 -5.10 -4.58 -4.47
N ASP A 92 -5.91 -5.08 -5.41
CA ASP A 92 -7.35 -5.33 -5.23
C ASP A 92 -7.68 -6.43 -4.20
N GLN A 93 -6.68 -7.11 -3.64
CA GLN A 93 -6.90 -8.06 -2.54
C GLN A 93 -7.35 -7.37 -1.24
N THR A 94 -7.21 -6.04 -1.11
CA THR A 94 -7.79 -5.29 0.02
C THR A 94 -9.29 -5.52 0.12
N ASP A 95 -10.01 -5.41 -1.00
CA ASP A 95 -11.45 -5.64 -1.04
C ASP A 95 -11.79 -7.12 -0.78
N THR A 96 -10.97 -8.06 -1.26
CA THR A 96 -11.12 -9.48 -0.95
C THR A 96 -11.02 -9.77 0.55
N ILE A 97 -10.03 -9.17 1.22
CA ILE A 97 -9.87 -9.30 2.68
C ILE A 97 -11.06 -8.66 3.39
N TYR A 98 -11.42 -7.42 3.02
CA TYR A 98 -12.55 -6.71 3.60
C TYR A 98 -13.84 -7.53 3.53
N ASP A 99 -14.21 -7.98 2.33
CA ASP A 99 -15.41 -8.77 2.09
C ASP A 99 -15.37 -10.13 2.78
N GLY A 100 -14.19 -10.76 2.82
CA GLY A 100 -13.99 -12.02 3.54
C GLY A 100 -14.23 -11.87 5.03
N MET A 101 -13.66 -10.84 5.65
CA MET A 101 -13.84 -10.55 7.07
C MET A 101 -15.27 -10.13 7.42
N CYS A 102 -15.96 -9.39 6.53
CA CYS A 102 -17.40 -9.11 6.65
C CYS A 102 -18.24 -10.41 6.70
N ARG A 103 -17.79 -11.48 6.05
CA ARG A 103 -18.42 -12.80 6.09
C ARG A 103 -17.89 -13.72 7.21
N GLY A 104 -17.06 -13.20 8.11
CA GLY A 104 -16.46 -13.96 9.21
C GLY A 104 -15.29 -14.86 8.82
N GLN A 105 -14.70 -14.69 7.63
CA GLN A 105 -13.48 -15.39 7.22
C GLN A 105 -12.26 -14.77 7.89
N SER A 106 -11.24 -15.58 8.18
CA SER A 106 -9.95 -15.06 8.63
C SER A 106 -9.20 -14.34 7.49
N PHE A 107 -8.23 -13.49 7.85
CA PHE A 107 -7.29 -12.86 6.91
C PHE A 107 -6.65 -13.88 5.95
N ALA A 108 -6.22 -15.03 6.50
CA ALA A 108 -5.60 -16.09 5.71
C ALA A 108 -6.60 -16.80 4.79
N ASP A 109 -7.84 -17.05 5.25
CA ASP A 109 -8.87 -17.68 4.42
C ASP A 109 -9.28 -16.82 3.24
N ALA A 110 -9.43 -15.50 3.45
CA ALA A 110 -9.71 -14.57 2.36
C ALA A 110 -8.59 -14.61 1.30
N LEU A 111 -7.32 -14.57 1.73
CA LEU A 111 -6.16 -14.55 0.83
C LEU A 111 -5.88 -15.90 0.14
N ARG A 112 -6.36 -17.03 0.65
CA ARG A 112 -6.25 -18.34 -0.03
C ARG A 112 -6.98 -18.37 -1.38
N THR A 113 -7.93 -17.46 -1.60
CA THR A 113 -8.64 -17.29 -2.89
C THR A 113 -7.82 -16.52 -3.94
N ARG A 114 -6.70 -15.92 -3.54
CA ARG A 114 -5.83 -15.10 -4.39
C ARG A 114 -4.49 -15.77 -4.66
N THR A 115 -3.76 -15.20 -5.60
CA THR A 115 -2.37 -15.53 -5.97
C THR A 115 -1.60 -14.22 -6.26
N PHE A 116 -0.33 -14.29 -6.65
CA PHE A 116 0.45 -13.14 -7.13
C PHE A 116 -0.22 -12.43 -8.34
N GLU A 117 0.30 -11.27 -8.73
CA GLU A 117 -0.21 -10.52 -9.89
C GLU A 117 0.07 -11.25 -11.21
N PRO A 118 -0.86 -11.24 -12.19
CA PRO A 118 -0.71 -11.93 -13.46
C PRO A 118 0.15 -11.14 -14.47
N ASP A 119 1.25 -10.54 -14.03
CA ASP A 119 2.13 -9.63 -14.80
C ASP A 119 3.46 -10.30 -15.18
N GLY A 120 3.39 -11.54 -15.65
CA GLY A 120 4.56 -12.29 -16.10
C GLY A 120 5.41 -11.46 -17.09
N PRO A 121 6.75 -11.50 -16.98
CA PRO A 121 7.55 -12.44 -16.21
C PRO A 121 7.88 -11.99 -14.77
N ASN A 122 7.27 -10.91 -14.25
CA ASN A 122 7.56 -10.45 -12.89
C ASN A 122 6.77 -11.24 -11.83
N TRP A 123 5.52 -11.59 -12.12
CA TRP A 123 4.61 -12.28 -11.20
C TRP A 123 4.61 -11.63 -9.81
N THR A 124 4.31 -10.34 -9.81
CA THR A 124 4.58 -9.49 -8.67
C THR A 124 3.86 -9.98 -7.43
N PRO A 125 4.57 -10.10 -6.29
CA PRO A 125 3.94 -10.56 -5.07
C PRO A 125 2.79 -9.65 -4.61
N ARG A 126 1.74 -10.27 -4.08
CA ARG A 126 0.73 -9.56 -3.30
C ARG A 126 1.14 -9.53 -1.85
N ILE A 127 1.37 -8.35 -1.32
CA ILE A 127 1.69 -8.11 0.08
C ILE A 127 0.48 -7.49 0.77
N SER A 128 0.20 -7.94 1.98
CA SER A 128 -0.96 -7.47 2.75
C SER A 128 -0.63 -7.46 4.23
N ALA A 129 -1.25 -6.55 4.98
CA ALA A 129 -1.29 -6.59 6.44
C ALA A 129 -2.67 -6.20 6.97
N VAL A 130 -2.99 -6.70 8.15
CA VAL A 130 -4.16 -6.29 8.94
C VAL A 130 -3.72 -5.93 10.35
N VAL A 131 -4.21 -4.81 10.87
CA VAL A 131 -3.97 -4.37 12.25
C VAL A 131 -5.31 -4.36 12.98
N TYR A 132 -5.37 -5.07 14.10
CA TYR A 132 -6.57 -5.21 14.93
C TYR A 132 -6.62 -4.15 16.03
N ALA A 133 -7.77 -4.05 16.69
CA ALA A 133 -8.06 -3.03 17.70
C ALA A 133 -7.10 -3.06 18.90
N ASP A 134 -6.60 -4.25 19.28
CA ASP A 134 -5.64 -4.43 20.38
C ASP A 134 -4.19 -4.19 19.96
N GLY A 135 -3.97 -3.77 18.71
CA GLY A 135 -2.66 -3.55 18.12
C GLY A 135 -2.00 -4.80 17.57
N SER A 136 -2.53 -6.00 17.81
CA SER A 136 -2.04 -7.20 17.14
C SER A 136 -2.17 -7.06 15.63
N TYR A 137 -1.30 -7.73 14.88
CA TYR A 137 -1.34 -7.65 13.42
C TYR A 137 -0.84 -8.90 12.74
N GLN A 138 -1.27 -9.08 11.50
CA GLN A 138 -0.81 -10.13 10.62
C GLN A 138 -0.28 -9.53 9.32
N MET A 139 0.72 -10.18 8.73
CA MET A 139 1.26 -9.82 7.41
C MET A 139 1.25 -11.04 6.51
N SER A 140 1.26 -10.82 5.19
CA SER A 140 1.34 -11.90 4.21
C SER A 140 2.09 -11.49 2.95
N ILE A 141 2.64 -12.50 2.29
CA ILE A 141 3.13 -12.42 0.91
C ILE A 141 2.66 -13.64 0.12
N LEU A 142 2.06 -13.38 -1.03
CA LEU A 142 1.68 -14.39 -2.03
C LEU A 142 2.57 -14.18 -3.25
N LYS A 143 3.47 -15.10 -3.54
CA LYS A 143 4.48 -14.98 -4.60
C LYS A 143 4.60 -16.23 -5.45
N SER A 144 5.15 -16.11 -6.65
CA SER A 144 5.50 -17.27 -7.48
C SER A 144 6.67 -18.04 -6.86
N ALA A 145 6.74 -19.34 -7.13
CA ALA A 145 7.87 -20.17 -6.72
C ALA A 145 9.06 -19.87 -7.63
N ASP A 146 9.89 -18.92 -7.24
CA ASP A 146 11.14 -18.55 -7.91
C ASP A 146 10.96 -18.20 -9.40
N GLY A 147 9.87 -17.48 -9.72
CA GLY A 147 9.51 -17.14 -11.10
C GLY A 147 8.73 -18.23 -11.84
N ASN A 148 8.19 -19.23 -11.14
CA ASN A 148 7.24 -20.15 -11.76
C ASN A 148 5.80 -19.60 -11.66
N GLY A 149 5.27 -19.09 -12.78
CA GLY A 149 3.92 -18.56 -12.91
C GLY A 149 2.78 -19.58 -12.68
N ASP A 150 3.08 -20.87 -12.61
CA ASP A 150 2.10 -21.93 -12.34
C ASP A 150 2.10 -22.38 -10.87
N SER A 151 3.01 -21.86 -10.04
CA SER A 151 3.23 -22.31 -8.66
C SER A 151 3.21 -21.16 -7.68
N VAL A 152 2.14 -21.07 -6.89
CA VAL A 152 1.97 -20.06 -5.84
C VAL A 152 2.51 -20.54 -4.49
N GLN A 153 3.25 -19.67 -3.82
CA GLN A 153 3.66 -19.79 -2.44
C GLN A 153 2.94 -18.71 -1.61
N ARG A 154 2.37 -19.10 -0.46
CA ARG A 154 1.66 -18.19 0.45
C ARG A 154 2.30 -18.26 1.81
N TYR A 155 2.69 -17.11 2.34
CA TYR A 155 3.30 -16.98 3.66
C TYR A 155 2.47 -16.02 4.50
N PHE A 156 2.24 -16.40 5.75
CA PHE A 156 1.49 -15.62 6.73
C PHE A 156 2.35 -15.48 7.98
N PHE A 157 2.41 -14.27 8.53
CA PHE A 157 3.17 -13.93 9.72
C PHE A 157 2.21 -13.31 10.73
N ASP A 158 2.28 -13.79 11.97
CA ASP A 158 1.36 -13.40 13.04
C ASP A 158 2.12 -12.75 14.19
N TYR A 159 1.66 -11.58 14.62
CA TYR A 159 2.25 -10.77 15.68
C TYR A 159 1.17 -10.45 16.73
N PRO A 160 0.76 -11.44 17.54
CA PRO A 160 -0.34 -11.30 18.49
C PRO A 160 0.03 -10.50 19.75
N GLN A 161 1.32 -10.28 19.99
CA GLN A 161 1.85 -9.40 21.05
C GLN A 161 2.94 -8.49 20.46
N PRO A 162 2.58 -7.37 19.82
CA PRO A 162 3.56 -6.42 19.32
C PRO A 162 4.47 -5.91 20.44
N VAL A 163 5.75 -5.72 20.11
CA VAL A 163 6.73 -5.17 21.05
C VAL A 163 6.82 -3.66 20.84
N ALA A 164 6.63 -2.89 21.90
CA ALA A 164 6.74 -1.43 21.86
C ALA A 164 8.11 -1.00 21.30
N GLY A 165 8.09 -0.07 20.35
CA GLY A 165 9.30 0.41 19.67
C GLY A 165 9.84 -0.53 18.58
N GLU A 166 9.10 -1.58 18.21
CA GLU A 166 9.45 -2.49 17.12
C GLU A 166 8.39 -2.47 16.01
N GLY A 167 8.85 -2.70 14.78
CA GLY A 167 7.99 -2.90 13.64
C GLY A 167 8.53 -3.93 12.66
N HIS A 168 7.68 -4.32 11.72
CA HIS A 168 7.98 -5.26 10.66
C HIS A 168 7.70 -4.65 9.29
N PHE A 169 8.60 -4.91 8.35
CA PHE A 169 8.55 -4.41 6.99
C PHE A 169 8.56 -5.54 5.98
N ILE A 170 7.75 -5.40 4.95
CA ILE A 170 7.66 -6.30 3.80
C ILE A 170 7.54 -5.45 2.54
N SER A 171 8.18 -5.88 1.47
CA SER A 171 8.03 -5.31 0.14
C SER A 171 7.64 -6.35 -0.90
N THR A 172 7.22 -5.90 -2.08
CA THR A 172 6.98 -6.81 -3.21
C THR A 172 8.28 -7.42 -3.71
N TYR A 173 9.35 -6.63 -3.75
CA TYR A 173 10.64 -7.05 -4.29
C TYR A 173 11.76 -6.88 -3.27
N LYS A 174 12.75 -7.75 -3.38
CA LYS A 174 13.99 -7.69 -2.61
C LYS A 174 14.87 -6.53 -3.04
N CYS A 175 15.01 -6.33 -4.35
CA CYS A 175 15.77 -5.26 -4.97
C CYS A 175 15.37 -5.12 -6.46
N ASN A 176 15.99 -4.19 -7.17
CA ASN A 176 15.82 -4.06 -8.61
C ASN A 176 16.32 -5.32 -9.36
N GLY A 177 15.82 -5.56 -10.58
CA GLY A 177 16.16 -6.73 -11.37
C GLY A 177 15.39 -6.85 -12.69
N ASN A 178 15.66 -7.93 -13.45
CA ASN A 178 14.95 -8.26 -14.67
C ASN A 178 15.01 -9.79 -14.99
N PRO A 179 13.96 -10.59 -14.69
CA PRO A 179 12.77 -10.23 -13.91
C PRO A 179 13.11 -9.79 -12.48
N ILE A 180 12.20 -9.06 -11.84
CA ILE A 180 12.48 -8.47 -10.53
C ILE A 180 12.39 -9.56 -9.44
N PRO A 181 13.40 -9.74 -8.57
CA PRO A 181 13.36 -10.76 -7.55
C PRO A 181 12.32 -10.42 -6.47
N SER A 182 11.42 -11.37 -6.19
CA SER A 182 10.44 -11.26 -5.11
C SER A 182 11.12 -11.10 -3.75
N PHE A 183 10.44 -10.46 -2.80
CA PHE A 183 10.90 -10.42 -1.41
C PHE A 183 10.97 -11.84 -0.80
N GLU A 184 11.91 -12.05 0.12
CA GLU A 184 12.26 -13.35 0.68
C GLU A 184 12.48 -13.27 2.19
N GLY A 185 12.18 -14.38 2.87
CA GLY A 185 12.36 -14.51 4.32
C GLY A 185 11.18 -13.97 5.13
N GLU A 186 11.43 -13.85 6.43
CA GLU A 186 10.50 -13.21 7.38
C GLU A 186 10.48 -11.69 7.17
N PRO A 187 9.40 -10.99 7.55
CA PRO A 187 9.36 -9.52 7.53
C PRO A 187 10.55 -8.91 8.29
N LEU A 188 11.17 -7.89 7.69
CA LEU A 188 12.35 -7.24 8.26
C LEU A 188 11.96 -6.47 9.51
N ARG A 189 12.62 -6.77 10.63
CA ARG A 189 12.39 -6.09 11.89
C ARG A 189 13.15 -4.78 11.98
N PHE A 190 12.49 -3.69 12.38
CA PHE A 190 13.10 -2.37 12.54
C PHE A 190 12.72 -1.71 13.86
N ALA A 191 13.47 -0.68 14.27
CA ALA A 191 13.15 0.13 15.43
C ALA A 191 12.15 1.24 15.04
N CYS A 192 11.00 1.29 15.72
CA CYS A 192 9.97 2.28 15.44
C CYS A 192 10.39 3.68 15.92
N PRO A 193 10.27 4.73 15.08
CA PRO A 193 10.40 6.12 15.52
C PRO A 193 9.35 6.50 16.57
N ARG A 194 9.57 7.61 17.28
CA ARG A 194 8.68 8.05 18.37
C ARG A 194 7.34 8.58 17.87
N THR A 195 7.32 9.20 16.69
CA THR A 195 6.13 9.85 16.14
C THR A 195 5.82 9.30 14.75
N VAL A 196 4.53 9.30 14.38
CA VAL A 196 4.10 8.94 13.02
C VAL A 196 4.68 9.91 11.98
N GLY A 197 4.91 11.18 12.35
CA GLY A 197 5.55 12.17 11.47
C GLY A 197 6.99 11.81 11.11
N ASP A 198 7.80 11.45 12.12
CA ASP A 198 9.19 10.98 11.89
C ASP A 198 9.22 9.67 11.10
N PHE A 199 8.27 8.77 11.38
CA PHE A 199 8.10 7.52 10.65
C PHE A 199 7.77 7.76 9.17
N ALA A 200 6.75 8.56 8.88
CA ALA A 200 6.32 8.84 7.51
C ALA A 200 7.38 9.60 6.71
N LYS A 201 7.99 10.63 7.34
CA LYS A 201 9.08 11.41 6.75
C LYS A 201 10.31 10.54 6.46
N GLY A 202 10.72 9.72 7.42
CA GLY A 202 11.85 8.80 7.29
C GLY A 202 11.68 7.84 6.12
N LEU A 203 10.50 7.23 5.99
CA LEU A 203 10.19 6.41 4.81
C LEU A 203 10.28 7.23 3.51
N TRP A 204 9.57 8.36 3.41
CA TRP A 204 9.47 9.15 2.18
C TRP A 204 10.80 9.72 1.67
N GLU A 205 11.66 10.17 2.57
CA GLU A 205 12.96 10.77 2.23
C GLU A 205 13.97 9.71 1.75
N ASN A 206 13.81 8.46 2.17
CA ASN A 206 14.74 7.37 1.84
C ASN A 206 14.26 6.49 0.68
N LEU A 207 13.07 6.72 0.11
CA LEU A 207 12.69 6.10 -1.16
C LEU A 207 13.47 6.72 -2.32
N ASN A 208 13.89 5.89 -3.28
CA ASN A 208 14.57 6.36 -4.49
C ASN A 208 13.73 7.47 -5.19
N PRO A 209 14.31 8.64 -5.46
CA PRO A 209 13.58 9.81 -5.93
C PRO A 209 12.96 9.64 -7.32
N ASP A 210 13.57 8.83 -8.19
CA ASP A 210 13.08 8.58 -9.55
C ASP A 210 11.90 7.61 -9.54
N ASN A 211 11.91 6.67 -8.59
CA ASN A 211 10.95 5.58 -8.53
C ASN A 211 9.79 5.83 -7.57
N LYS A 212 9.92 6.67 -6.52
CA LYS A 212 8.84 6.93 -5.56
C LYS A 212 7.64 7.62 -6.21
N VAL A 213 6.43 7.23 -5.79
CA VAL A 213 5.15 7.72 -6.35
C VAL A 213 4.30 8.32 -5.24
N SER A 214 3.90 7.50 -4.27
CA SER A 214 3.04 7.92 -3.16
C SER A 214 3.39 7.17 -1.88
N LEU A 215 3.12 7.81 -0.74
CA LEU A 215 3.24 7.23 0.59
C LEU A 215 2.02 7.61 1.44
N PHE A 216 1.48 6.63 2.13
CA PHE A 216 0.46 6.75 3.16
C PHE A 216 1.08 6.34 4.49
N ALA A 217 0.80 7.11 5.54
CA ALA A 217 1.07 6.71 6.91
C ALA A 217 -0.16 6.94 7.78
N ARG A 218 -0.43 6.02 8.68
CA ARG A 218 -1.52 6.12 9.66
C ARG A 218 -0.98 5.93 11.06
N VAL A 219 -1.49 6.73 11.99
CA VAL A 219 -1.42 6.47 13.44
C VAL A 219 -2.78 5.99 13.92
N ILE A 220 -2.78 5.02 14.84
CA ILE A 220 -3.97 4.52 15.53
C ILE A 220 -3.69 4.61 17.02
N ASP A 221 -4.54 5.29 17.78
CA ASP A 221 -4.51 5.28 19.24
C ASP A 221 -5.23 4.02 19.76
N LEU A 222 -4.55 3.20 20.56
CA LEU A 222 -5.09 1.92 21.03
C LEU A 222 -6.12 2.07 22.16
N GLU A 223 -6.15 3.21 22.85
CA GLU A 223 -7.11 3.46 23.92
C GLU A 223 -8.44 3.96 23.36
N SER A 224 -8.40 4.96 22.47
CA SER A 224 -9.62 5.54 21.89
C SER A 224 -10.09 4.84 20.61
N GLY A 225 -9.17 4.18 19.89
CA GLY A 225 -9.42 3.65 18.54
C GLY A 225 -9.42 4.71 17.44
N GLU A 226 -9.11 5.97 17.77
CA GLU A 226 -9.03 7.04 16.78
C GLU A 226 -7.79 6.89 15.88
N SER A 227 -7.92 7.27 14.62
CA SER A 227 -6.83 7.23 13.65
C SER A 227 -6.61 8.55 12.93
N GLY A 228 -5.36 8.82 12.54
CA GLY A 228 -4.99 9.98 11.74
C GLY A 228 -4.04 9.60 10.61
N ASP A 229 -4.23 10.24 9.44
CA ASP A 229 -3.55 9.88 8.19
C ASP A 229 -2.62 10.99 7.70
N LEU A 230 -1.51 10.59 7.10
CA LEU A 230 -0.59 11.44 6.35
C LEU A 230 -0.44 10.85 4.95
N ILE A 231 -0.60 11.69 3.92
CA ILE A 231 -0.46 11.30 2.52
C ILE A 231 0.61 12.19 1.87
N TYR A 232 1.54 11.55 1.16
CA TYR A 232 2.53 12.19 0.31
C TYR A 232 2.33 11.66 -1.11
N ASN A 233 2.08 12.56 -2.06
CA ASN A 233 2.05 12.24 -3.48
C ASN A 233 3.18 13.00 -4.18
N LYS A 234 3.93 12.34 -5.06
CA LYS A 234 4.94 12.98 -5.91
C LYS A 234 4.29 13.79 -7.04
N TYR A 235 3.16 13.32 -7.53
CA TYR A 235 2.39 13.94 -8.60
C TYR A 235 1.12 14.57 -8.04
N GLU A 236 0.60 15.57 -8.74
CA GLU A 236 -0.74 16.11 -8.50
C GLU A 236 -1.70 15.51 -9.52
N ALA A 237 -2.96 15.28 -9.12
CA ALA A 237 -3.98 14.83 -10.04
C ALA A 237 -4.35 15.97 -11.00
N VAL A 238 -4.37 15.68 -12.30
CA VAL A 238 -4.87 16.60 -13.32
C VAL A 238 -6.40 16.54 -13.31
N ASP A 239 -7.04 17.70 -13.12
CA ASP A 239 -8.49 17.80 -13.15
C ASP A 239 -9.00 17.63 -14.59
N SER A 240 -9.75 16.55 -14.83
CA SER A 240 -10.36 16.27 -16.13
C SER A 240 -11.57 17.17 -16.45
N SER A 241 -12.02 18.01 -15.50
CA SER A 241 -13.22 18.85 -15.66
C SER A 241 -13.02 20.10 -16.54
N MET A 242 -11.81 20.36 -17.03
CA MET A 242 -11.50 21.52 -17.88
C MET A 242 -11.58 21.26 -19.39
N ASP A 243 -11.91 20.04 -19.82
CA ASP A 243 -12.03 19.65 -21.23
C ASP A 243 -13.49 19.38 -21.67
N ASP A 244 -14.48 19.94 -20.97
CA ASP A 244 -15.84 19.99 -21.52
C ASP A 244 -15.88 21.14 -22.54
N PRO A 245 -15.95 20.88 -23.86
CA PRO A 245 -16.05 21.96 -24.83
C PRO A 245 -17.32 22.74 -24.54
N GLU A 246 -17.18 24.05 -24.27
CA GLU A 246 -18.29 24.98 -24.09
C GLU A 246 -19.45 24.61 -25.03
N GLU A 247 -20.63 24.30 -24.47
CA GLU A 247 -21.84 24.11 -25.25
C GLU A 247 -21.95 25.27 -26.25
N PRO A 248 -22.08 24.99 -27.56
CA PRO A 248 -22.17 26.07 -28.54
C PRO A 248 -23.40 26.91 -28.22
N ALA A 249 -23.19 28.22 -28.06
CA ALA A 249 -24.25 29.17 -27.81
C ALA A 249 -25.37 28.98 -28.86
N LEU A 250 -26.58 28.70 -28.38
CA LEU A 250 -27.78 28.61 -29.20
C LEU A 250 -27.92 29.92 -30.00
N LEU A 251 -27.81 29.81 -31.33
CA LEU A 251 -28.13 30.90 -32.24
C LEU A 251 -29.62 31.23 -32.07
N PRO A 252 -29.99 32.50 -31.89
CA PRO A 252 -31.40 32.89 -31.89
C PRO A 252 -31.99 32.56 -33.27
N GLU A 253 -32.96 31.66 -33.28
CA GLU A 253 -33.82 31.42 -34.45
C GLU A 253 -34.51 32.73 -34.83
N GLU A 254 -34.51 33.03 -36.13
CA GLU A 254 -35.32 34.08 -36.72
C GLU A 254 -36.79 33.82 -36.41
N MET A 255 -37.42 34.72 -35.66
CA MET A 255 -38.87 34.84 -35.59
C MET A 255 -39.30 36.31 -35.62
N GLU A 256 -39.81 36.66 -36.81
CA GLU A 256 -40.66 37.79 -37.21
C GLU A 256 -40.13 39.24 -37.15
#